data_AF-A0A924FKM8-F1
#
_entry.id   AF-A0A924FKM8-F1
#
_cell.length_a   1.000
_cell.length_b   1.000
_cell.length_c   1.000
_cell.angle_alpha   90.00
_cell.angle_beta   90.00
_cell.angle_gamma   90.00
#
_symmetry.space_group_name_H-M   'P 1'
#
loop_
_entity.id
_entity.type
_entity.pdbx_description
1 polymer ?
#
loop_
_entity_poly.entity_id
_entity_poly.type
_entity_poly.pdbx_seq_one_letter_code
_entity_poly.pdbx_strand_id
1 'polypeptide(L)'
;MNGRLNFVVTTVLVLCALSLVNAQYHARSLFIELERAQAAARQLDIEWAQLQLDQSTLGKHARIEAGARKDLNMMPVTPARTQYLLAGAPVAIPATIPAETK
;
A
#
# COMPACT_ATOMS: atom_id res chain seq x y z
N MET A 1 67.99 15.57 -22.68
CA MET A 1 67.13 14.60 -23.39
C MET A 1 65.74 14.52 -22.75
N ASN A 2 65.22 15.65 -22.24
CA ASN A 2 64.13 15.66 -21.25
C ASN A 2 62.81 16.21 -21.82
N GLY A 3 62.86 16.97 -22.92
CA GLY A 3 61.68 17.54 -23.56
C GLY A 3 60.72 16.49 -24.13
N ARG A 4 61.25 15.33 -24.58
CA ARG A 4 60.41 14.23 -25.09
C ARG A 4 59.54 13.62 -23.99
N LEU A 5 60.09 13.45 -22.79
CA LEU A 5 59.36 12.91 -21.64
C LEU A 5 58.27 13.87 -21.16
N ASN A 6 58.59 15.16 -21.04
CA ASN A 6 57.60 16.18 -20.66
C ASN A 6 56.46 16.28 -21.67
N PHE A 7 56.77 16.14 -22.96
CA PHE A 7 55.75 16.16 -24.01
C PHE A 7 54.81 14.96 -23.87
N VAL A 8 55.35 13.75 -23.70
CA VAL A 8 54.56 12.52 -23.52
C VAL A 8 53.61 12.63 -22.33
N VAL A 9 54.11 13.06 -21.16
CA VAL A 9 53.28 13.17 -19.95
C VAL A 9 52.18 14.22 -20.15
N THR A 10 52.49 15.35 -20.77
CA THR A 10 51.49 16.39 -21.10
C THR A 10 50.40 15.83 -22.02
N THR A 11 50.77 15.10 -23.07
CA THR A 11 49.80 14.50 -23.99
C THR A 11 48.92 13.47 -23.28
N VAL A 12 49.51 12.61 -22.46
CA VAL A 12 48.76 11.62 -21.66
C VAL A 12 47.79 12.31 -20.70
N LEU A 13 48.21 13.40 -20.06
CA LEU A 13 47.37 14.15 -19.13
C LEU A 13 46.16 14.80 -19.84
N VAL A 14 46.38 15.40 -21.01
CA VAL A 14 45.30 15.97 -21.83
C VAL A 14 44.33 14.87 -22.28
N LEU A 15 44.83 13.72 -22.72
CA LEU A 15 43.99 12.58 -23.10
C LEU A 15 43.14 12.08 -21.92
N CYS A 16 43.73 11.99 -20.72
CA CYS A 16 43.02 11.57 -19.53
C CYS A 16 41.91 12.58 -19.16
N ALA A 17 42.20 13.88 -19.22
CA ALA A 17 41.22 14.93 -18.96
C ALA A 17 40.04 14.89 -19.94
N LEU A 18 40.32 14.74 -21.24
CA LEU A 18 39.28 14.63 -22.27
C LEU A 18 38.44 13.36 -22.11
N SER A 19 39.09 12.23 -21.80
CA SER A 19 38.41 10.95 -21.55
C SER A 19 37.45 11.04 -20.36
N LEU A 20 37.88 11.68 -19.27
CA LEU A 20 37.05 11.87 -18.09
C LEU A 20 35.82 12.74 -18.39
N VAL A 21 36.00 13.85 -19.12
CA VAL A 21 34.87 14.72 -19.50
C VAL A 21 33.89 13.97 -20.38
N ASN A 22 34.38 13.18 -21.35
CA ASN A 22 33.51 12.38 -22.20
C ASN A 22 32.74 11.31 -21.40
N ALA A 23 33.43 10.62 -20.49
CA ALA A 23 32.80 9.64 -19.60
C ALA A 23 31.72 10.29 -18.72
N GLN A 24 31.97 11.48 -18.19
CA GLN A 24 30.98 12.22 -17.40
C GLN A 24 29.78 12.65 -18.26
N TYR A 25 30.02 13.06 -19.51
CA TYR A 25 28.96 13.46 -20.42
C TYR A 25 28.04 12.27 -20.74
N HIS A 26 28.62 11.11 -21.04
CA HIS A 26 27.88 9.87 -21.24
C HIS A 26 27.13 9.42 -19.98
N ALA A 27 27.78 9.47 -18.81
CA ALA A 27 27.16 9.14 -17.54
C ALA A 27 25.93 10.02 -17.28
N ARG A 28 26.04 11.34 -17.51
CA ARG A 28 24.94 12.28 -17.31
C ARG A 28 23.77 12.01 -18.26
N SER A 29 24.05 11.68 -19.53
CA SER A 29 23.01 11.33 -20.50
C SER A 29 22.25 10.06 -20.09
N LEU A 30 22.97 9.01 -19.70
CA LEU A 30 22.37 7.75 -19.25
C LEU A 30 21.55 7.94 -17.97
N PHE A 31 22.04 8.79 -17.06
CA PHE A 31 21.36 9.09 -15.81
C PHE A 31 20.02 9.79 -16.03
N ILE A 32 19.94 10.70 -17.00
CA ILE A 32 18.69 11.42 -17.33
C ILE A 32 17.61 10.46 -17.83
N GLU A 33 17.98 9.48 -18.66
CA GLU A 33 17.03 8.48 -19.16
C GLU A 33 16.51 7.59 -18.03
N LEU A 34 17.40 7.14 -17.15
CA LEU A 34 17.03 6.40 -15.95
C LEU A 34 16.10 7.21 -15.04
N GLU A 35 16.42 8.49 -14.81
CA GLU A 35 15.65 9.38 -13.96
C GLU A 35 14.24 9.62 -14.51
N ARG A 36 14.09 9.73 -15.84
CA ARG A 36 12.77 9.82 -16.50
C ARG A 36 11.93 8.57 -16.28
N ALA A 37 12.51 7.38 -16.47
CA ALA A 37 11.80 6.13 -16.24
C ALA A 37 11.37 5.99 -14.76
N GLN A 38 12.26 6.33 -13.83
CA GLN A 38 11.94 6.34 -12.40
C GLN A 38 10.87 7.37 -12.03
N ALA A 39 10.88 8.54 -12.66
CA ALA A 39 9.86 9.56 -12.43
C ALA A 39 8.46 9.07 -12.87
N ALA A 40 8.38 8.41 -14.02
CA ALA A 40 7.14 7.81 -14.51
C ALA A 40 6.64 6.73 -13.54
N ALA A 41 7.51 5.83 -13.09
CA ALA A 41 7.16 4.79 -12.12
C ALA A 41 6.61 5.38 -10.81
N ARG A 42 7.28 6.42 -10.26
CA ARG A 42 6.80 7.12 -9.06
C ARG A 42 5.42 7.74 -9.25
N GLN A 43 5.12 8.27 -10.43
CA GLN A 43 3.81 8.85 -10.71
C GLN A 43 2.71 7.77 -10.70
N LEU A 44 2.98 6.61 -11.31
CA LEU A 44 2.05 5.47 -11.28
C LEU A 44 1.80 4.97 -9.84
N ASP A 45 2.83 4.90 -9.01
CA ASP A 45 2.69 4.49 -7.60
C ASP A 45 1.79 5.45 -6.80
N ILE A 46 1.90 6.76 -7.06
CA ILE A 46 1.04 7.77 -6.43
C ILE A 46 -0.41 7.59 -6.87
N GLU A 47 -0.65 7.45 -8.17
CA GLU A 47 -2.00 7.24 -8.72
C GLU A 47 -2.61 5.94 -8.17
N TRP A 48 -1.81 4.87 -8.05
CA TRP A 48 -2.24 3.62 -7.44
C TRP A 48 -2.61 3.80 -5.96
N ALA A 49 -1.79 4.50 -5.19
CA ALA A 49 -2.06 4.79 -3.78
C ALA A 49 -3.34 5.61 -3.61
N GLN A 50 -3.59 6.59 -4.49
CA GLN A 50 -4.83 7.37 -4.51
C GLN A 50 -6.04 6.48 -4.80
N LEU A 51 -5.98 5.65 -5.84
CA LEU A 51 -7.05 4.70 -6.16
C LEU A 51 -7.35 3.76 -4.99
N GLN A 52 -6.31 3.32 -4.28
CA GLN A 52 -6.46 2.44 -3.14
C GLN A 52 -7.09 3.15 -1.93
N LEU A 53 -6.79 4.44 -1.73
CA LEU A 53 -7.46 5.29 -0.75
C LEU A 53 -8.95 5.44 -1.07
N ASP A 54 -9.27 5.72 -2.33
CA ASP A 54 -10.65 5.84 -2.82
C ASP A 54 -11.43 4.52 -2.64
N GLN A 55 -10.79 3.38 -2.93
CA GLN A 55 -11.37 2.06 -2.69
C GLN A 55 -11.56 1.75 -1.20
N SER A 56 -10.61 2.13 -0.35
CA SER A 56 -10.71 1.91 1.10
C SER A 56 -11.91 2.65 1.71
N THR A 57 -12.31 3.77 1.12
CA THR A 57 -13.46 4.57 1.53
C THR A 57 -14.80 3.88 1.21
N LEU A 58 -14.84 3.00 0.20
CA LEU A 58 -16.08 2.36 -0.30
C LEU A 58 -16.16 0.84 -0.06
N GLY A 59 -15.10 0.25 0.50
CA GLY A 59 -14.83 -1.18 0.34
C GLY A 59 -15.75 -2.16 1.07
N LYS A 60 -16.13 -1.96 2.33
CA LYS A 60 -16.74 -3.08 3.10
C LYS A 60 -17.90 -2.76 4.04
N HIS A 61 -17.96 -1.60 4.70
CA HIS A 61 -19.02 -1.33 5.68
C HIS A 61 -20.25 -0.66 5.07
N ALA A 62 -20.06 0.42 4.30
CA ALA A 62 -21.18 1.25 3.83
C ALA A 62 -22.17 0.51 2.90
N ARG A 63 -21.68 -0.37 2.00
CA ARG A 63 -22.55 -1.08 1.05
C ARG A 63 -23.31 -2.25 1.69
N ILE A 64 -22.69 -2.99 2.61
CA ILE A 64 -23.33 -4.10 3.32
C ILE A 64 -24.35 -3.55 4.32
N GLU A 65 -24.02 -2.47 5.03
CA GLU A 65 -24.92 -1.81 5.95
C GLU A 65 -26.13 -1.19 5.23
N ALA A 66 -25.95 -0.55 4.07
CA ALA A 66 -27.06 -0.02 3.29
C ALA A 66 -28.01 -1.11 2.77
N GLY A 67 -27.48 -2.23 2.26
CA GLY A 67 -28.29 -3.38 1.82
C GLY A 67 -29.01 -4.07 2.98
N ALA A 68 -28.33 -4.30 4.09
CA ALA A 68 -28.92 -4.90 5.29
C ALA A 68 -30.00 -4.00 5.93
N ARG A 69 -29.80 -2.68 5.91
CA ARG A 69 -30.78 -1.71 6.43
C ARG A 69 -32.01 -1.62 5.52
N LYS A 70 -31.80 -1.56 4.19
CA LYS A 70 -32.86 -1.27 3.22
C LYS A 70 -33.65 -2.50 2.80
N ASP A 71 -32.97 -3.62 2.53
CA ASP A 71 -33.61 -4.82 1.99
C ASP A 71 -33.98 -5.83 3.10
N LEU A 72 -33.27 -5.81 4.24
CA LEU A 72 -33.49 -6.74 5.36
C LEU A 72 -34.05 -6.07 6.63
N ASN A 73 -34.26 -4.75 6.65
CA ASN A 73 -34.73 -4.00 7.83
C ASN A 73 -33.90 -4.26 9.10
N MET A 74 -32.61 -4.60 8.95
CA MET A 74 -31.75 -4.92 10.09
C MET A 74 -31.36 -3.66 10.85
N MET A 75 -31.62 -3.66 12.17
CA MET A 75 -31.16 -2.62 13.09
C MET A 75 -29.81 -3.02 13.72
N PRO A 76 -28.89 -2.07 13.94
CA PRO A 76 -27.60 -2.34 14.56
C PRO A 76 -27.79 -2.89 15.98
N VAL A 77 -27.08 -3.98 16.30
CA VAL A 77 -27.15 -4.64 17.62
C VAL A 77 -26.66 -3.67 18.68
N THR A 78 -27.60 -3.08 19.40
CA THR A 78 -27.35 -2.18 20.52
C THR A 78 -27.00 -3.05 21.75
N PRO A 79 -26.02 -2.68 22.59
CA PRO A 79 -25.61 -3.47 23.76
C PRO A 79 -26.74 -3.73 24.77
N ALA A 80 -27.87 -3.02 24.64
CA ALA A 80 -29.10 -3.26 25.39
C ALA A 80 -29.85 -4.57 25.02
N ARG A 81 -29.50 -5.24 23.90
CA ARG A 81 -30.15 -6.49 23.43
C ARG A 81 -29.19 -7.68 23.27
N THR A 82 -27.95 -7.58 23.75
CA THR A 82 -26.98 -8.67 23.67
C THR A 82 -27.04 -9.51 24.94
N GLN A 83 -27.60 -10.72 24.86
CA GLN A 83 -27.61 -11.67 25.97
C GLN A 83 -26.35 -12.54 25.90
N TYR A 84 -25.41 -12.31 26.82
CA TYR A 84 -24.21 -13.13 26.94
C TYR A 84 -24.58 -14.48 27.57
N LEU A 85 -24.74 -15.51 26.75
CA LEU A 85 -24.85 -16.88 27.24
C LEU A 85 -23.44 -17.35 27.61
N LEU A 86 -23.13 -17.40 28.91
CA LEU A 86 -21.97 -18.14 29.41
C LEU A 86 -22.23 -19.63 29.16
N ALA A 87 -21.65 -20.18 28.10
CA ALA A 87 -21.67 -21.61 27.82
C ALA A 87 -20.88 -22.36 28.92
N GLY A 88 -21.58 -22.82 29.96
CA GLY A 88 -20.93 -23.56 31.04
C GLY A 88 -21.74 -23.85 32.30
N ALA A 89 -23.07 -23.77 32.31
CA ALA A 89 -23.87 -24.18 33.47
C ALA A 89 -24.93 -25.21 33.05
N PRO A 90 -24.91 -26.44 33.61
CA PRO A 90 -25.97 -27.41 33.37
C PRO A 90 -27.24 -26.91 34.09
N VAL A 91 -28.15 -26.31 33.33
CA VAL A 91 -29.47 -25.96 33.83
C VAL A 91 -30.25 -27.27 34.00
N ALA A 92 -30.36 -27.69 35.25
CA ALA A 92 -31.35 -28.66 35.68
C ALA A 92 -32.74 -28.11 35.31
N ILE A 93 -33.46 -28.87 34.49
CA ILE A 93 -34.81 -28.54 34.02
C ILE A 93 -35.76 -28.74 35.22
N PRO A 94 -36.39 -27.70 35.79
CA PRO A 94 -37.46 -27.94 36.75
C PRO A 94 -38.68 -28.43 35.96
N ALA A 95 -38.95 -29.72 36.07
CA ALA A 95 -40.18 -30.32 35.60
C ALA A 95 -41.35 -29.79 36.43
N THR A 96 -42.10 -28.82 35.91
CA THR A 96 -43.54 -28.65 36.21
C THR A 96 -44.19 -27.86 35.09
N ILE A 97 -44.83 -28.55 34.16
CA ILE A 97 -45.88 -28.00 33.32
C ILE A 97 -47.19 -28.34 34.06
N PRO A 98 -47.95 -27.38 34.61
CA PRO A 98 -49.32 -27.65 34.98
C PRO A 98 -50.14 -27.69 33.70
N ALA A 99 -50.55 -28.89 33.32
CA ALA A 99 -51.59 -29.12 32.33
C ALA A 99 -52.95 -28.68 32.90
N GLU A 100 -53.73 -28.03 32.03
CA GLU A 100 -55.19 -28.06 31.92
C GLU A 100 -56.11 -27.74 33.12
N THR A 101 -56.79 -26.60 32.98
CA THR A 101 -58.26 -26.45 32.89
C THR A 101 -59.15 -27.53 33.53
N LYS A 102 -59.76 -27.20 34.68
CA LYS A 102 -61.21 -27.30 34.92
C LYS A 102 -61.63 -26.35 36.03
#